data_AF-A0A2N1PAB7-F1
#
_entry.id   AF-A0A2N1PAB7-F1
#
_cell.length_a   1.000
_cell.length_b   1.000
_cell.length_c   1.000
_cell.angle_alpha   90.00
_cell.angle_beta   90.00
_cell.angle_gamma   90.00
#
_symmetry.space_group_name_H-M   'P 1'
#
loop_
_entity.id
_entity.type
_entity.pdbx_description
1 polymer ?
#
loop_
_entity_poly.entity_id
_entity_poly.type
_entity_poly.pdbx_seq_one_letter_code
_entity_poly.pdbx_strand_id
1 'polypeptide(L)'
;MADNIRKKAVILNSRQGLRPVGNDPWIVNSQLALRHAISRNCTILTSTGMKTWELVLFLASHFKAHQEIFLPVNDNCPLEDTKEELMSQFCIDPELCDWTLVEHDHPDRNILPQLRDKSIIGEADILYPVSIRGGGNLEKMIAEARENGKEIVADFMVEYQDTEHRCRISVDPSKIDNRIDSHFQDYIIHWTKASNTVWPDESLYDHYHALFNSASVYPRSGLSTLLRILAGCKLLPSSRHYRKEYPAVAFSSLLPSEAVALMQWRARYREMTIEPYGIAIHKDYADTLGIRKVFYGNPEMFGYLEDKDKAYFQSIGTKGFWMPEKEYRHIGAIDLSFVPADRMAVIVGKPDEIEKVREIYDGKIFSLYRQT
;
A
#
# COMPACT_ATOMS: atom_id res chain seq x y z
N MET A 1 -27.73 37.00 8.05
CA MET A 1 -27.41 35.93 9.03
C MET A 1 -25.90 35.90 9.08
N ALA A 2 -25.29 36.21 10.23
CA ALA A 2 -23.83 36.19 10.33
C ALA A 2 -23.39 34.74 10.19
N ASP A 3 -22.59 34.44 9.16
CA ASP A 3 -21.89 33.15 9.07
C ASP A 3 -21.11 32.97 10.36
N ASN A 4 -21.51 31.98 11.15
CA ASN A 4 -20.81 31.63 12.37
C ASN A 4 -19.50 30.98 11.92
N ILE A 5 -18.45 31.79 11.78
CA ILE A 5 -17.13 31.36 11.29
C ILE A 5 -16.68 30.20 12.18
N ARG A 6 -16.63 29.00 11.60
CA ARG A 6 -16.18 27.80 12.30
C ARG A 6 -14.68 27.93 12.54
N LYS A 7 -14.24 27.61 13.76
CA LYS A 7 -12.80 27.51 14.03
C LYS A 7 -12.18 26.42 13.17
N LYS A 8 -10.97 26.64 12.68
CA LYS A 8 -10.18 25.67 11.93
C LYS A 8 -9.36 24.82 12.90
N ALA A 9 -9.44 23.49 12.78
CA ALA A 9 -8.72 22.55 13.63
C ALA A 9 -7.85 21.61 12.78
N VAL A 10 -6.64 21.30 13.25
CA VAL A 10 -5.73 20.35 12.59
C VAL A 10 -5.32 19.23 13.54
N ILE A 11 -5.35 18.00 13.05
CA ILE A 11 -4.86 16.81 13.75
C ILE A 11 -3.47 16.48 13.21
N LEU A 12 -2.46 16.50 14.09
CA LEU A 12 -1.06 16.41 13.69
C LEU A 12 -0.44 15.07 14.10
N ASN A 13 0.09 14.39 13.09
CA ASN A 13 0.89 13.17 13.27
C ASN A 13 2.20 13.32 12.50
N SER A 14 3.32 13.07 13.18
CA SER A 14 4.60 12.82 12.52
C SER A 14 4.53 11.59 11.65
N ARG A 15 5.40 11.49 10.65
CA ARG A 15 5.44 10.36 9.71
C ARG A 15 5.49 9.02 10.47
N GLN A 16 4.50 8.18 10.21
CA GLN A 16 4.36 6.86 10.85
C GLN A 16 4.96 5.73 9.98
N GLY A 17 5.03 4.52 10.55
CA GLY A 17 5.45 3.32 9.84
C GLY A 17 4.53 2.96 8.66
N LEU A 18 5.03 2.13 7.74
CA LEU A 18 4.31 1.84 6.49
C LEU A 18 3.13 0.88 6.65
N ARG A 19 3.13 0.06 7.70
CA ARG A 19 2.10 -0.96 7.98
C ARG A 19 1.43 -0.72 9.34
N PRO A 20 0.74 0.40 9.51
CA PRO A 20 0.02 0.67 10.75
C PRO A 20 -1.25 -0.19 10.83
N VAL A 21 -1.74 -0.43 12.04
CA VAL A 21 -2.98 -1.19 12.30
C VAL A 21 -3.94 -0.31 13.10
N GLY A 22 -5.25 -0.58 13.02
CA GLY A 22 -6.28 0.29 13.61
C GLY A 22 -6.15 0.46 15.13
N ASN A 23 -5.63 -0.54 15.85
CA ASN A 23 -5.34 -0.42 17.28
C ASN A 23 -4.02 0.32 17.60
N ASP A 24 -3.28 0.80 16.61
CA ASP A 24 -2.11 1.65 16.89
C ASP A 24 -2.58 2.91 17.64
N PRO A 25 -1.91 3.29 18.75
CA PRO A 25 -2.36 4.41 19.58
C PRO A 25 -2.57 5.72 18.80
N TRP A 26 -1.73 5.99 17.80
CA TRP A 26 -1.84 7.21 17.01
C TRP A 26 -3.07 7.21 16.08
N ILE A 27 -3.57 6.05 15.62
CA ILE A 27 -4.80 5.95 14.83
C ILE A 27 -6.00 6.18 15.74
N VAL A 28 -6.08 5.43 16.85
CA VAL A 28 -7.15 5.55 17.84
C VAL A 28 -7.26 6.99 18.34
N ASN A 29 -6.14 7.61 18.72
CA ASN A 29 -6.16 8.97 19.25
C ASN A 29 -6.39 10.04 18.17
N SER A 30 -6.02 9.79 16.91
CA SER A 30 -6.40 10.68 15.81
C SER A 30 -7.91 10.70 15.59
N GLN A 31 -8.57 9.54 15.70
CA GLN A 31 -10.02 9.45 15.67
C GLN A 31 -10.65 10.22 16.84
N LEU A 32 -10.15 10.03 18.06
CA LEU A 32 -10.68 10.71 19.24
C LEU A 32 -10.50 12.24 19.14
N ALA A 33 -9.32 12.70 18.70
CA ALA A 33 -9.03 14.11 18.48
C ALA A 33 -9.96 14.72 17.41
N LEU A 34 -10.16 14.02 16.29
CA LEU A 34 -11.07 14.46 15.24
C LEU A 34 -12.52 14.55 15.74
N ARG A 35 -13.01 13.54 16.46
CA ARG A 35 -14.37 13.56 17.04
C ARG A 35 -14.54 14.69 18.05
N HIS A 36 -13.51 14.98 18.84
CA HIS A 36 -13.51 16.13 19.73
C HIS A 36 -13.57 17.46 18.95
N ALA A 37 -12.78 17.62 17.89
CA ALA A 37 -12.84 18.80 17.02
C ALA A 37 -14.23 18.96 16.37
N ILE A 38 -14.85 17.87 15.91
CA ILE A 38 -16.23 17.87 15.38
C ILE A 38 -17.22 18.33 16.45
N SER A 39 -17.10 17.84 17.69
CA SER A 39 -17.98 18.25 18.80
C SER A 39 -17.88 19.75 19.14
N ARG A 40 -16.77 20.39 18.75
CA ARG A 40 -16.53 21.83 18.89
C ARG A 40 -16.95 22.62 17.65
N ASN A 41 -17.65 21.99 16.70
CA ASN A 41 -18.10 22.57 15.44
C ASN A 41 -16.94 23.17 14.61
N CYS A 42 -15.78 22.51 14.62
CA CYS A 42 -14.62 22.94 13.84
C CYS A 42 -14.69 22.47 12.38
N THR A 43 -14.07 23.25 11.48
CA THR A 43 -13.65 22.77 10.15
C THR A 43 -12.31 22.06 10.29
N ILE A 44 -12.18 20.85 9.75
CA ILE A 44 -10.96 20.04 9.86
C ILE A 44 -10.03 20.35 8.69
N LEU A 45 -8.78 20.74 8.97
CA LEU A 45 -7.78 20.95 7.93
C LEU A 45 -7.09 19.63 7.58
N THR A 46 -7.18 19.23 6.31
CA THR A 46 -6.68 17.94 5.80
C THR A 46 -5.84 18.14 4.55
N SER A 47 -5.18 17.07 4.09
CA SER A 47 -4.37 17.10 2.87
C SER A 47 -4.04 15.68 2.36
N THR A 48 -3.26 15.60 1.29
CA THR A 48 -2.87 14.39 0.57
C THR A 48 -1.33 14.25 0.45
N GLY A 49 -0.87 13.11 -0.09
CA GLY A 49 0.53 12.85 -0.42
C GLY A 49 1.36 12.29 0.74
N MET A 50 0.77 12.14 1.93
CA MET A 50 1.36 11.42 3.05
C MET A 50 0.26 10.69 3.83
N LYS A 51 0.55 9.44 4.23
CA LYS A 51 -0.42 8.59 4.95
C LYS A 51 -1.04 9.21 6.20
N THR A 52 -0.27 10.02 6.91
CA THR A 52 -0.74 10.69 8.13
C THR A 52 -1.76 11.78 7.84
N TRP A 53 -1.62 12.48 6.71
CA TRP A 53 -2.60 13.47 6.25
C TRP A 53 -3.81 12.80 5.63
N GLU A 54 -3.58 11.79 4.79
CA GLU A 54 -4.63 11.02 4.13
C GLU A 54 -5.50 10.24 5.14
N LEU A 55 -4.94 9.79 6.28
CA LEU A 55 -5.75 9.21 7.35
C LEU A 55 -6.73 10.24 7.91
N VAL A 56 -6.29 11.48 8.18
CA VAL A 56 -7.18 12.52 8.72
C VAL A 56 -8.23 12.93 7.68
N LEU A 57 -7.84 12.99 6.40
CA LEU A 57 -8.76 13.19 5.27
C LEU A 57 -9.83 12.10 5.22
N PHE A 58 -9.42 10.83 5.29
CA PHE A 58 -10.35 9.70 5.39
C PHE A 58 -11.26 9.83 6.61
N LEU A 59 -10.73 10.11 7.79
CA LEU A 59 -11.51 10.21 9.03
C LEU A 59 -12.54 11.35 8.93
N ALA A 60 -12.17 12.51 8.38
CA ALA A 60 -13.09 13.62 8.15
C ALA A 60 -14.23 13.23 7.21
N SER A 61 -13.91 12.56 6.10
CA SER A 61 -14.91 12.02 5.16
C SER A 61 -15.83 10.99 5.82
N HIS A 62 -15.25 10.03 6.54
CA HIS A 62 -15.95 8.94 7.23
C HIS A 62 -16.92 9.44 8.30
N PHE A 63 -16.52 10.45 9.09
CA PHE A 63 -17.37 11.07 10.12
C PHE A 63 -18.22 12.23 9.62
N LYS A 64 -18.25 12.50 8.30
CA LYS A 64 -19.00 13.61 7.69
C LYS A 64 -18.70 14.96 8.34
N ALA A 65 -17.42 15.22 8.59
CA ALA A 65 -16.94 16.49 9.09
C ALA A 65 -16.78 17.50 7.95
N HIS A 66 -17.07 18.78 8.21
CA HIS A 66 -16.62 19.83 7.30
C HIS A 66 -15.10 19.87 7.31
N GLN A 67 -14.51 19.90 6.12
CA GLN A 67 -13.07 19.91 5.95
C GLN A 67 -12.62 20.88 4.88
N GLU A 68 -11.41 21.37 5.05
CA GLU A 68 -10.71 22.16 4.05
C GLU A 68 -9.46 21.39 3.64
N ILE A 69 -9.43 21.02 2.37
CA ILE A 69 -8.40 20.16 1.80
C ILE A 69 -7.32 21.04 1.18
N PHE A 70 -6.14 21.01 1.79
CA PHE A 70 -4.96 21.67 1.26
C PHE A 70 -4.36 20.77 0.18
N LEU A 71 -4.46 21.18 -1.08
CA LEU A 71 -3.99 20.41 -2.23
C LEU A 71 -2.63 20.94 -2.69
N PRO A 72 -1.54 20.17 -2.53
CA PRO A 72 -0.24 20.54 -3.10
C PRO A 72 -0.30 20.39 -4.62
N VAL A 73 -0.06 21.47 -5.36
CA VAL A 73 -0.18 21.51 -6.82
C VAL A 73 1.14 21.93 -7.46
N ASN A 74 1.31 21.57 -8.74
CA ASN A 74 2.40 22.03 -9.60
C ASN A 74 1.81 22.56 -10.92
N ASP A 75 2.63 23.27 -11.70
CA ASP A 75 2.21 23.99 -12.91
C ASP A 75 1.45 23.15 -13.96
N ASN A 76 1.61 21.82 -13.93
CA ASN A 76 0.97 20.91 -14.89
C ASN A 76 -0.11 20.03 -14.24
N CYS A 77 -0.60 20.39 -13.05
CA CYS A 77 -1.63 19.64 -12.35
C CYS A 77 -3.01 19.90 -12.98
N PRO A 78 -3.72 18.88 -13.53
CA PRO A 78 -5.09 19.04 -13.98
C PRO A 78 -6.00 19.17 -12.74
N LEU A 79 -6.21 20.41 -12.29
CA LEU A 79 -6.79 20.69 -10.97
C LEU A 79 -8.17 20.07 -10.76
N GLU A 80 -9.09 20.26 -11.71
CA GLU A 80 -10.46 19.76 -11.56
C GLU A 80 -10.50 18.23 -11.61
N ASP A 81 -9.79 17.60 -12.56
CA ASP A 81 -9.65 16.13 -12.61
C ASP A 81 -9.05 15.58 -11.30
N THR A 82 -8.07 16.28 -10.72
CA THR A 82 -7.43 15.88 -9.45
C THR A 82 -8.40 15.97 -8.28
N LYS A 83 -9.22 17.03 -8.22
CA LYS A 83 -10.26 17.17 -7.19
C LYS A 83 -11.32 16.09 -7.33
N GLU A 84 -11.81 15.85 -8.55
CA GLU A 84 -12.79 14.79 -8.85
C GLU A 84 -12.26 13.40 -8.48
N GLU A 85 -11.01 13.11 -8.84
CA GLU A 85 -10.35 11.85 -8.46
C GLU A 85 -10.27 11.72 -6.94
N LEU A 86 -9.82 12.75 -6.22
CA LEU A 86 -9.74 12.71 -4.76
C LEU A 86 -11.11 12.54 -4.10
N MET A 87 -12.13 13.26 -4.59
CA MET A 87 -13.50 13.12 -4.08
C MET A 87 -14.01 11.70 -4.24
N SER A 88 -13.78 11.09 -5.41
CA SER A 88 -14.11 9.70 -5.68
C SER A 88 -13.32 8.75 -4.77
N GLN A 89 -12.01 8.90 -4.71
CA GLN A 89 -11.10 8.02 -3.98
C GLN A 89 -11.32 8.03 -2.46
N PHE A 90 -11.68 9.17 -1.87
CA PHE A 90 -11.93 9.31 -0.43
C PHE A 90 -13.42 9.40 -0.06
N CYS A 91 -14.32 9.24 -1.03
CA CYS A 91 -15.77 9.41 -0.86
C CYS A 91 -16.15 10.75 -0.19
N ILE A 92 -15.46 11.84 -0.57
CA ILE A 92 -15.65 13.17 0.01
C ILE A 92 -17.00 13.73 -0.45
N ASP A 93 -17.73 14.30 0.50
CA ASP A 93 -18.97 15.00 0.24
C ASP A 93 -18.66 16.44 -0.22
N PRO A 94 -19.07 16.85 -1.43
CA PRO A 94 -18.79 18.19 -1.94
C PRO A 94 -19.44 19.31 -1.12
N GLU A 95 -20.51 19.03 -0.36
CA GLU A 95 -21.16 20.02 0.51
C GLU A 95 -20.40 20.24 1.84
N LEU A 96 -19.47 19.33 2.16
CA LEU A 96 -18.69 19.33 3.40
C LEU A 96 -17.20 19.61 3.14
N CYS A 97 -16.85 20.11 1.95
CA CYS A 97 -15.48 20.24 1.50
C CYS A 97 -15.20 21.60 0.87
N ASP A 98 -14.15 22.26 1.34
CA ASP A 98 -13.51 23.41 0.70
C ASP A 98 -12.10 23.03 0.21
N TRP A 99 -11.57 23.77 -0.76
CA TRP A 99 -10.26 23.52 -1.35
C TRP A 99 -9.33 24.72 -1.20
N THR A 100 -8.12 24.46 -0.70
CA THR A 100 -7.05 25.47 -0.62
C THR A 100 -5.84 24.95 -1.37
N LEU A 101 -5.38 25.71 -2.38
CA LEU A 101 -4.24 25.32 -3.19
C LEU A 101 -2.94 25.70 -2.48
N VAL A 102 -2.01 24.77 -2.44
CA VAL A 102 -0.64 25.01 -1.97
C VAL A 102 0.26 25.00 -3.19
N GLU A 103 0.43 26.18 -3.77
CA GLU A 103 1.26 26.43 -4.94
C GLU A 103 2.71 26.71 -4.56
N HIS A 104 3.62 26.41 -5.47
CA HIS A 104 5.02 26.77 -5.31
C HIS A 104 5.77 26.81 -6.63
N ASP A 105 6.39 27.95 -6.92
CA ASP A 105 7.18 28.18 -8.14
C ASP A 105 8.62 27.61 -8.08
N HIS A 106 9.04 26.95 -7.00
CA HIS A 106 10.43 26.49 -6.88
C HIS A 106 10.65 25.13 -7.55
N PRO A 107 11.81 24.93 -8.20
CA PRO A 107 12.14 23.66 -8.88
C PRO A 107 12.28 22.46 -7.92
N ASP A 108 12.42 22.70 -6.62
CA ASP A 108 12.57 21.63 -5.62
C ASP A 108 11.21 21.15 -5.10
N ARG A 109 10.75 20.02 -5.66
CA ARG A 109 9.53 19.33 -5.26
C ARG A 109 9.54 18.85 -3.80
N ASN A 110 10.69 18.77 -3.14
CA ASN A 110 10.78 18.33 -1.74
C ASN A 110 10.32 19.41 -0.74
N ILE A 111 10.14 20.65 -1.20
CA ILE A 111 9.70 21.76 -0.36
C ILE A 111 8.17 21.77 -0.19
N LEU A 112 7.42 21.26 -1.17
CA LEU A 112 5.95 21.25 -1.16
C LEU A 112 5.34 20.66 0.13
N PRO A 113 5.79 19.49 0.64
CA PRO A 113 5.28 18.98 1.92
C PRO A 113 5.48 19.93 3.10
N GLN A 114 6.60 20.68 3.12
CA GLN A 114 6.91 21.61 4.21
C GLN A 114 6.05 22.88 4.11
N LEU A 115 5.82 23.39 2.91
CA LEU A 115 4.93 24.52 2.67
C LEU A 115 3.50 24.17 3.04
N ARG A 116 3.02 22.99 2.62
CA ARG A 116 1.72 22.47 3.02
C ARG A 116 1.59 22.44 4.54
N ASP A 117 2.54 21.80 5.24
CA ASP A 117 2.48 21.67 6.70
C ASP A 117 2.46 23.06 7.37
N LYS A 118 3.27 24.00 6.86
CA LYS A 118 3.30 25.39 7.36
C LYS A 118 2.00 26.15 7.11
N SER A 119 1.42 26.05 5.92
CA SER A 119 0.15 26.71 5.58
C SER A 119 -0.99 26.19 6.44
N ILE A 120 -1.13 24.87 6.56
CA ILE A 120 -2.17 24.25 7.39
C ILE A 120 -2.04 24.69 8.85
N ILE A 121 -0.84 24.62 9.43
CA ILE A 121 -0.61 25.03 10.83
C ILE A 121 -0.83 26.54 10.99
N GLY A 122 -0.42 27.34 10.00
CA GLY A 122 -0.63 28.79 9.95
C GLY A 122 -2.10 29.19 9.95
N GLU A 123 -2.97 28.40 9.31
CA GLU A 123 -4.41 28.66 9.26
C GLU A 123 -5.21 28.07 10.41
N ALA A 124 -4.70 27.04 11.10
CA ALA A 124 -5.42 26.40 12.20
C ALA A 124 -5.58 27.31 13.44
N ASP A 125 -6.77 27.41 14.00
CA ASP A 125 -7.01 28.03 15.31
C ASP A 125 -6.64 27.08 16.46
N ILE A 126 -6.83 25.77 16.23
CA ILE A 126 -6.65 24.71 17.21
C ILE A 126 -5.78 23.59 16.65
N LEU A 127 -4.72 23.23 17.37
CA LEU A 127 -3.83 22.13 17.03
C LEU A 127 -4.05 20.95 17.98
N TYR A 128 -4.23 19.78 17.41
CA TYR A 128 -4.31 18.49 18.11
C TYR A 128 -3.05 17.67 17.82
N PRO A 129 -1.95 17.86 18.57
CA PRO A 129 -0.79 16.97 18.47
C PRO A 129 -1.15 15.58 18.99
N VAL A 130 -1.08 14.56 18.14
CA VAL A 130 -1.40 13.17 18.51
C VAL A 130 -0.13 12.36 18.68
N SER A 131 0.63 12.10 17.61
CA SER A 131 1.89 11.35 17.71
C SER A 131 3.01 12.14 17.06
N ILE A 132 3.82 12.81 17.88
CA ILE A 132 4.85 13.74 17.44
C ILE A 132 6.24 13.17 17.75
N ARG A 133 7.09 13.07 16.72
CA ARG A 133 8.48 12.65 16.87
C ARG A 133 9.31 13.79 17.47
N GLY A 134 9.97 13.53 18.59
CA GLY A 134 10.90 14.47 19.21
C GLY A 134 12.03 14.88 18.27
N GLY A 135 12.37 16.17 18.26
CA GLY A 135 13.33 16.80 17.37
C GLY A 135 12.86 16.97 15.92
N GLY A 136 11.62 16.58 15.60
CA GLY A 136 11.04 16.68 14.26
C GLY A 136 10.56 18.09 13.88
N ASN A 137 10.25 18.30 12.60
CA ASN A 137 9.75 19.60 12.12
C ASN A 137 8.39 19.98 12.73
N LEU A 138 7.48 19.02 12.88
CA LEU A 138 6.16 19.28 13.48
C LEU A 138 6.27 19.75 14.93
N GLU A 139 7.19 19.19 15.73
CA GLU A 139 7.40 19.64 17.11
C GLU A 139 7.77 21.13 17.17
N LYS A 140 8.70 21.56 16.29
CA LYS A 140 9.11 22.97 16.18
C LYS A 140 7.94 23.86 15.76
N MET A 141 7.16 23.44 14.76
CA MET A 141 5.99 24.18 14.30
C MET A 141 4.89 24.29 15.36
N ILE A 142 4.68 23.24 16.17
CA ILE A 142 3.73 23.27 17.29
C ILE A 142 4.20 24.25 18.39
N ALA A 143 5.50 24.28 18.68
CA ALA A 143 6.07 25.23 19.64
C ALA A 143 5.88 26.68 19.16
N GLU A 144 6.20 26.97 17.89
CA GLU A 144 5.99 28.29 17.27
C GLU A 144 4.51 28.67 17.26
N ALA A 145 3.61 27.74 16.92
CA ALA A 145 2.16 27.96 16.96
C ALA A 145 1.67 28.33 18.36
N ARG A 146 2.20 27.68 19.40
CA ARG A 146 1.88 28.00 20.81
C ARG A 146 2.37 29.39 21.20
N GLU A 147 3.58 29.77 20.81
CA GLU A 147 4.13 31.11 21.04
C GLU A 147 3.29 32.20 20.36
N ASN A 148 2.73 31.88 19.19
CA ASN A 148 1.81 32.75 18.45
C ASN A 148 0.35 32.71 18.98
N GLY A 149 0.10 32.09 20.12
CA GLY A 149 -1.19 32.12 20.81
C GLY A 149 -2.27 31.17 20.27
N LYS A 150 -1.90 30.19 19.42
CA LYS A 150 -2.84 29.17 18.94
C LYS A 150 -3.18 28.19 20.06
N GLU A 151 -4.41 27.67 20.06
CA GLU A 151 -4.87 26.71 21.07
C GLU A 151 -4.26 25.33 20.81
N ILE A 152 -3.64 24.72 21.83
CA ILE A 152 -3.05 23.38 21.73
C ILE A 152 -3.82 22.41 22.64
N VAL A 153 -4.46 21.40 22.06
CA VAL A 153 -5.20 20.37 22.79
C VAL A 153 -4.37 19.09 22.86
N ALA A 154 -3.67 18.89 23.98
CA ALA A 154 -2.72 17.79 24.16
C ALA A 154 -3.32 16.50 24.75
N ASP A 155 -4.62 16.49 25.07
CA ASP A 155 -5.32 15.36 25.74
C ASP A 155 -5.28 14.05 24.94
N PHE A 156 -5.05 14.14 23.63
CA PHE A 156 -4.99 13.00 22.71
C PHE A 156 -3.55 12.58 22.37
N MET A 157 -2.55 13.20 22.99
CA MET A 157 -1.16 12.90 22.68
C MET A 157 -0.76 11.49 23.13
N VAL A 158 -0.03 10.79 22.28
CA VAL A 158 0.56 9.46 22.52
C VAL A 158 2.04 9.48 22.17
N GLU A 159 2.79 8.57 22.77
CA GLU A 159 4.19 8.38 22.44
C GLU A 159 4.36 8.00 20.96
N TYR A 160 5.34 8.61 20.30
CA TYR A 160 5.75 8.22 18.97
C TYR A 160 6.47 6.87 18.99
N GLN A 161 6.01 5.91 18.20
CA GLN A 161 6.59 4.58 18.12
C GLN A 161 7.09 4.27 16.71
N ASP A 162 8.33 3.79 16.59
CA ASP A 162 8.86 3.31 15.31
C ASP A 162 8.38 1.88 15.01
N THR A 163 7.44 1.78 14.07
CA THR A 163 6.84 0.51 13.64
C THR A 163 7.44 -0.04 12.35
N GLU A 164 8.61 0.45 11.90
CA GLU A 164 9.27 -0.02 10.67
C GLU A 164 9.54 -1.53 10.68
N HIS A 165 9.82 -2.09 11.87
CA HIS A 165 10.06 -3.52 12.05
C HIS A 165 8.92 -4.42 11.53
N ARG A 166 7.67 -3.94 11.47
CA ARG A 166 6.51 -4.69 10.94
C ARG A 166 6.58 -5.00 9.44
N CYS A 167 7.43 -4.28 8.70
CA CYS A 167 7.57 -4.46 7.26
C CYS A 167 8.47 -5.66 6.90
N ARG A 168 9.32 -6.09 7.83
CA ARG A 168 10.32 -7.12 7.61
C ARG A 168 9.84 -8.45 8.19
N ILE A 169 9.76 -9.47 7.35
CA ILE A 169 9.62 -10.85 7.79
C ILE A 169 10.97 -11.56 7.68
N SER A 170 11.21 -12.52 8.57
CA SER A 170 12.37 -13.41 8.50
C SER A 170 11.90 -14.77 8.00
N VAL A 171 12.40 -15.17 6.83
CA VAL A 171 12.20 -16.50 6.29
C VAL A 171 13.47 -17.30 6.63
N ASP A 172 13.32 -18.33 7.44
CA ASP A 172 14.41 -19.22 7.84
C ASP A 172 14.40 -20.46 6.92
N PRO A 173 15.39 -20.61 6.02
CA PRO A 173 15.45 -21.75 5.10
C PRO A 173 15.47 -23.11 5.80
N SER A 174 15.95 -23.19 7.05
CA SER A 174 16.00 -24.45 7.80
C SER A 174 14.61 -24.97 8.22
N LYS A 175 13.60 -24.09 8.25
CA LYS A 175 12.22 -24.41 8.64
C LYS A 175 11.32 -24.77 7.46
N ILE A 176 11.84 -24.69 6.24
CA ILE A 176 11.11 -24.97 5.02
C ILE A 176 10.87 -26.47 4.88
N ASP A 177 9.66 -26.84 4.46
CA ASP A 177 9.34 -28.23 4.14
C ASP A 177 9.74 -28.56 2.70
N ASN A 178 10.98 -29.03 2.49
CA ASN A 178 11.45 -29.39 1.14
C ASN A 178 10.62 -30.49 0.45
N ARG A 179 9.76 -31.23 1.17
CA ARG A 179 8.86 -32.21 0.55
C ARG A 179 7.81 -31.53 -0.34
N ILE A 180 7.51 -30.26 -0.07
CA ILE A 180 6.56 -29.47 -0.85
C ILE A 180 6.94 -29.46 -2.34
N ASP A 181 8.23 -29.42 -2.66
CA ASP A 181 8.73 -29.29 -4.04
C ASP A 181 8.24 -30.41 -4.97
N SER A 182 8.02 -31.61 -4.42
CA SER A 182 7.50 -32.74 -5.18
C SER A 182 6.11 -32.48 -5.78
N HIS A 183 5.33 -31.56 -5.20
CA HIS A 183 4.02 -31.17 -5.70
C HIS A 183 4.06 -30.07 -6.77
N PHE A 184 5.19 -29.40 -6.97
CA PHE A 184 5.29 -28.18 -7.78
C PHE A 184 6.28 -28.27 -8.95
N GLN A 185 6.79 -29.46 -9.29
CA GLN A 185 7.74 -29.65 -10.41
C GLN A 185 7.21 -29.12 -11.75
N ASP A 186 5.91 -29.31 -11.99
CA ASP A 186 5.22 -28.91 -13.21
C ASP A 186 4.36 -27.67 -13.04
N TYR A 187 4.67 -26.82 -12.07
CA TYR A 187 3.95 -25.57 -11.81
C TYR A 187 4.81 -24.34 -12.08
N ILE A 188 4.13 -23.22 -12.31
CA ILE A 188 4.68 -21.87 -12.19
C ILE A 188 3.91 -21.13 -11.09
N ILE A 189 4.61 -20.33 -10.28
CA ILE A 189 4.07 -19.78 -9.04
C ILE A 189 4.08 -18.26 -9.10
N HIS A 190 2.91 -17.64 -8.97
CA HIS A 190 2.77 -16.23 -8.66
C HIS A 190 2.92 -16.05 -7.15
N TRP A 191 4.07 -15.51 -6.72
CA TRP A 191 4.31 -15.19 -5.33
C TRP A 191 3.69 -13.84 -4.97
N THR A 192 2.93 -13.80 -3.89
CA THR A 192 2.27 -12.60 -3.39
C THR A 192 3.09 -11.96 -2.27
N LYS A 193 2.74 -10.72 -1.93
CA LYS A 193 3.33 -10.00 -0.80
C LYS A 193 2.35 -8.98 -0.24
N ALA A 194 2.65 -8.51 0.96
CA ALA A 194 1.95 -7.38 1.53
C ALA A 194 2.10 -6.12 0.66
N SER A 195 1.03 -5.35 0.54
CA SER A 195 1.04 -4.05 -0.13
C SER A 195 1.19 -2.94 0.89
N ASN A 196 2.17 -2.06 0.71
CA ASN A 196 2.31 -0.87 1.55
C ASN A 196 1.34 0.26 1.14
N THR A 197 0.54 0.08 0.10
CA THR A 197 -0.42 1.06 -0.44
C THR A 197 -1.74 0.37 -0.78
N VAL A 198 -2.68 1.08 -1.42
CA VAL A 198 -3.88 0.47 -2.00
C VAL A 198 -3.53 -0.70 -2.92
N TRP A 199 -4.40 -1.70 -2.99
CA TRP A 199 -4.38 -2.66 -4.09
C TRP A 199 -4.80 -1.98 -5.42
N PRO A 200 -4.48 -2.52 -6.60
CA PRO A 200 -4.67 -1.82 -7.87
C PRO A 200 -6.10 -1.38 -8.20
N ASP A 201 -7.10 -2.08 -7.65
CA ASP A 201 -8.54 -1.87 -7.85
C ASP A 201 -9.25 -1.40 -6.57
N GLU A 202 -8.48 -0.96 -5.58
CA GLU A 202 -8.99 -0.52 -4.27
C GLU A 202 -8.96 1.01 -4.17
N SER A 203 -10.07 1.59 -3.69
CA SER A 203 -10.13 3.02 -3.40
C SER A 203 -9.30 3.39 -2.16
N LEU A 204 -8.83 4.64 -2.07
CA LEU A 204 -8.18 5.13 -0.84
C LEU A 204 -9.12 5.07 0.37
N TYR A 205 -10.42 5.29 0.20
CA TYR A 205 -11.41 5.13 1.24
C TYR A 205 -11.44 3.70 1.78
N ASP A 206 -11.57 2.69 0.91
CA ASP A 206 -11.54 1.28 1.30
C ASP A 206 -10.19 0.89 1.93
N HIS A 207 -9.11 1.53 1.46
CA HIS A 207 -7.80 1.39 2.06
C HIS A 207 -7.80 1.78 3.54
N TYR A 208 -8.13 3.03 3.82
CA TYR A 208 -8.12 3.55 5.18
C TYR A 208 -9.24 2.96 6.03
N HIS A 209 -10.38 2.60 5.45
CA HIS A 209 -11.48 1.94 6.15
C HIS A 209 -11.08 0.54 6.65
N ALA A 210 -10.41 -0.27 5.82
CA ALA A 210 -9.92 -1.57 6.29
C ALA A 210 -8.81 -1.42 7.34
N LEU A 211 -7.96 -0.38 7.24
CA LEU A 211 -6.94 -0.07 8.24
C LEU A 211 -7.57 0.38 9.56
N PHE A 212 -8.57 1.24 9.49
CA PHE A 212 -9.34 1.72 10.64
C PHE A 212 -10.01 0.56 11.39
N ASN A 213 -10.58 -0.40 10.66
CA ASN A 213 -11.23 -1.58 11.23
C ASN A 213 -10.26 -2.74 11.51
N SER A 214 -8.98 -2.61 11.13
CA SER A 214 -8.00 -3.65 11.40
C SER A 214 -7.61 -3.59 12.87
N ALA A 215 -7.80 -4.66 13.63
CA ALA A 215 -7.40 -4.66 15.03
C ALA A 215 -5.87 -4.63 15.18
N SER A 216 -5.24 -5.80 15.28
CA SER A 216 -3.78 -5.94 15.46
C SER A 216 -3.05 -6.46 14.22
N VAL A 217 -3.77 -6.70 13.12
CA VAL A 217 -3.22 -7.31 11.91
C VAL A 217 -3.32 -6.33 10.75
N TYR A 218 -2.21 -6.12 10.04
CA TYR A 218 -2.21 -5.23 8.88
C TYR A 218 -3.13 -5.79 7.77
N PRO A 219 -4.15 -5.03 7.29
CA PRO A 219 -5.18 -5.55 6.39
C PRO A 219 -4.67 -5.89 4.99
N ARG A 220 -3.45 -5.43 4.65
CA ARG A 220 -2.77 -5.73 3.38
C ARG A 220 -1.49 -6.53 3.61
N SER A 221 -1.53 -7.46 4.57
CA SER A 221 -0.48 -8.45 4.77
C SER A 221 -0.37 -9.40 3.56
N GLY A 222 0.73 -10.16 3.43
CA GLY A 222 0.86 -11.14 2.34
C GLY A 222 -0.26 -12.18 2.33
N LEU A 223 -0.68 -12.67 3.50
CA LEU A 223 -1.83 -13.56 3.63
C LEU A 223 -3.12 -12.85 3.19
N SER A 224 -3.35 -11.61 3.63
CA SER A 224 -4.54 -10.85 3.23
C SER A 224 -4.59 -10.60 1.71
N THR A 225 -3.43 -10.32 1.08
CA THR A 225 -3.32 -10.20 -0.38
C THR A 225 -3.69 -11.53 -1.07
N LEU A 226 -3.18 -12.66 -0.57
CA LEU A 226 -3.55 -13.99 -1.10
C LEU A 226 -5.06 -14.24 -0.97
N LEU A 227 -5.64 -14.01 0.21
CA LEU A 227 -7.06 -14.21 0.46
C LEU A 227 -7.93 -13.33 -0.46
N ARG A 228 -7.53 -12.07 -0.69
CA ARG A 228 -8.23 -11.19 -1.64
C ARG A 228 -8.20 -11.76 -3.06
N ILE A 229 -7.04 -12.20 -3.53
CA ILE A 229 -6.90 -12.74 -4.89
C ILE A 229 -7.79 -13.97 -5.07
N LEU A 230 -7.82 -14.87 -4.07
CA LEU A 230 -8.64 -16.07 -4.10
C LEU A 230 -10.13 -15.74 -4.06
N ALA A 231 -10.57 -14.84 -3.17
CA ALA A 231 -11.96 -14.43 -3.07
C ALA A 231 -12.45 -13.70 -4.34
N GLY A 232 -11.58 -12.90 -4.97
CA GLY A 232 -11.89 -12.22 -6.23
C GLY A 232 -11.61 -13.04 -7.47
N CYS A 233 -11.08 -14.26 -7.34
CA CYS A 233 -10.60 -15.12 -8.43
C CYS A 233 -9.79 -14.35 -9.50
N LYS A 234 -8.93 -13.41 -9.11
CA LYS A 234 -8.28 -12.52 -10.10
C LYS A 234 -6.88 -12.10 -9.70
N LEU A 235 -5.94 -12.27 -10.63
CA LEU A 235 -4.61 -11.67 -10.56
C LEU A 235 -4.58 -10.40 -11.40
N LEU A 236 -4.31 -9.28 -10.74
CA LEU A 236 -4.20 -7.99 -11.41
C LEU A 236 -2.76 -7.73 -11.86
N PRO A 237 -2.56 -7.17 -13.06
CA PRO A 237 -1.23 -6.88 -13.57
C PRO A 237 -0.63 -5.68 -12.84
N SER A 238 0.70 -5.62 -12.84
CA SER A 238 1.43 -4.46 -12.36
C SER A 238 2.48 -4.04 -13.39
N SER A 239 2.71 -2.73 -13.51
CA SER A 239 3.86 -2.16 -14.24
C SER A 239 5.03 -1.84 -13.30
N ARG A 240 4.88 -2.12 -11.99
CA ARG A 240 5.90 -1.82 -10.99
C ARG A 240 7.15 -2.67 -11.24
N HIS A 241 8.28 -2.01 -11.49
CA HIS A 241 9.55 -2.62 -11.92
C HIS A 241 9.58 -3.14 -13.37
N TYR A 242 8.54 -2.86 -14.15
CA TYR A 242 8.43 -3.17 -15.56
C TYR A 242 8.35 -1.89 -16.42
N ARG A 243 8.41 -2.10 -17.73
CA ARG A 243 8.08 -1.06 -18.71
C ARG A 243 6.57 -0.77 -18.62
N LYS A 244 6.20 0.52 -18.54
CA LYS A 244 4.80 0.94 -18.27
C LYS A 244 3.82 0.47 -19.34
N GLU A 245 4.32 0.25 -20.54
CA GLU A 245 3.58 -0.16 -21.73
C GLU A 245 3.01 -1.59 -21.61
N TYR A 246 3.56 -2.43 -20.73
CA TYR A 246 3.17 -3.83 -20.61
C TYR A 246 2.91 -4.23 -19.14
N PRO A 247 1.78 -3.83 -18.54
CA PRO A 247 1.37 -4.35 -17.23
C PRO A 247 1.21 -5.87 -17.29
N ALA A 248 1.87 -6.58 -16.37
CA ALA A 248 1.90 -8.04 -16.39
C ALA A 248 1.68 -8.65 -15.01
N VAL A 249 1.22 -9.90 -15.00
CA VAL A 249 1.29 -10.80 -13.84
C VAL A 249 2.52 -11.68 -14.00
N ALA A 250 3.42 -11.63 -13.02
CA ALA A 250 4.66 -12.40 -13.04
C ALA A 250 4.53 -13.70 -12.26
N PHE A 251 5.16 -14.75 -12.77
CA PHE A 251 5.28 -16.07 -12.16
C PHE A 251 6.75 -16.49 -12.15
N SER A 252 7.10 -17.40 -11.24
CA SER A 252 8.41 -18.05 -11.20
C SER A 252 8.25 -19.54 -11.42
N SER A 253 9.19 -20.16 -12.14
CA SER A 253 9.28 -21.62 -12.25
C SER A 253 10.24 -22.24 -11.22
N LEU A 254 10.71 -21.45 -10.25
CA LEU A 254 11.45 -22.00 -9.11
C LEU A 254 10.54 -22.86 -8.25
N LEU A 255 11.11 -23.94 -7.71
CA LEU A 255 10.44 -24.72 -6.68
C LEU A 255 10.25 -23.87 -5.42
N PRO A 256 9.22 -24.14 -4.59
CA PRO A 256 8.99 -23.38 -3.37
C PRO A 256 10.23 -23.26 -2.47
N SER A 257 11.01 -24.33 -2.28
CA SER A 257 12.25 -24.26 -1.48
C SER A 257 13.33 -23.37 -2.10
N GLU A 258 13.44 -23.33 -3.44
CA GLU A 258 14.39 -22.48 -4.16
C GLU A 258 13.96 -21.00 -4.10
N ALA A 259 12.65 -20.73 -4.21
CA ALA A 259 12.08 -19.39 -4.19
C ALA A 259 12.29 -18.65 -2.86
N VAL A 260 12.54 -19.38 -1.77
CA VAL A 260 12.89 -18.80 -0.45
C VAL A 260 14.09 -17.87 -0.54
N ALA A 261 15.06 -18.16 -1.41
CA ALA A 261 16.22 -17.30 -1.61
C ALA A 261 15.84 -15.91 -2.16
N LEU A 262 14.67 -15.77 -2.80
CA LEU A 262 14.15 -14.50 -3.31
C LEU A 262 13.37 -13.71 -2.25
N MET A 263 12.93 -14.33 -1.15
CA MET A 263 12.14 -13.70 -0.07
C MET A 263 12.99 -12.80 0.82
N GLN A 264 13.53 -11.73 0.23
CA GLN A 264 14.50 -10.83 0.85
C GLN A 264 13.91 -9.46 1.15
N TRP A 265 14.36 -8.85 2.25
CA TRP A 265 14.08 -7.45 2.56
C TRP A 265 14.87 -6.52 1.63
N ARG A 266 14.17 -5.61 0.96
CA ARG A 266 14.76 -4.57 0.12
C ARG A 266 14.69 -3.23 0.83
N ALA A 267 15.73 -2.87 1.57
CA ALA A 267 15.77 -1.62 2.36
C ALA A 267 15.44 -0.36 1.55
N ARG A 268 15.90 -0.28 0.29
CA ARG A 268 15.57 0.84 -0.62
C ARG A 268 14.07 1.03 -0.85
N TYR A 269 13.31 -0.06 -0.90
CA TYR A 269 11.87 -0.04 -1.16
C TYR A 269 11.04 -0.22 0.12
N ARG A 270 11.69 -0.53 1.25
CA ARG A 270 11.08 -0.84 2.54
C ARG A 270 9.98 -1.90 2.44
N GLU A 271 10.28 -2.96 1.68
CA GLU A 271 9.38 -4.09 1.48
C GLU A 271 10.16 -5.38 1.19
N MET A 272 9.47 -6.51 1.31
CA MET A 272 9.97 -7.80 0.83
C MET A 272 9.90 -7.86 -0.70
N THR A 273 10.84 -8.56 -1.34
CA THR A 273 10.75 -8.87 -2.78
C THR A 273 9.49 -9.69 -3.07
N ILE A 274 9.29 -10.76 -2.30
CA ILE A 274 8.11 -11.64 -2.23
C ILE A 274 7.95 -12.16 -0.79
N GLU A 275 6.76 -12.59 -0.40
CA GLU A 275 6.45 -13.19 0.91
C GLU A 275 6.01 -14.67 0.69
N PRO A 276 5.93 -15.53 1.75
CA PRO A 276 5.72 -16.98 1.59
C PRO A 276 4.26 -17.34 1.31
N TYR A 277 3.67 -16.71 0.30
CA TYR A 277 2.29 -16.91 -0.14
C TYR A 277 2.29 -16.97 -1.66
N GLY A 278 1.63 -17.97 -2.25
CA GLY A 278 1.71 -18.19 -3.69
C GLY A 278 0.48 -18.84 -4.28
N ILE A 279 0.23 -18.55 -5.55
CA ILE A 279 -0.75 -19.22 -6.39
C ILE A 279 0.00 -19.89 -7.53
N ALA A 280 -0.10 -21.21 -7.59
CA ALA A 280 0.58 -22.03 -8.56
C ALA A 280 -0.40 -22.50 -9.63
N ILE A 281 0.01 -22.39 -10.88
CA ILE A 281 -0.73 -22.88 -12.05
C ILE A 281 0.13 -23.94 -12.74
N HIS A 282 -0.46 -25.08 -13.06
CA HIS A 282 0.22 -26.14 -13.78
C HIS A 282 0.65 -25.66 -15.18
N LYS A 283 1.87 -26.00 -15.61
CA LYS A 283 2.51 -25.47 -16.83
C LYS A 283 1.72 -25.75 -18.09
N ASP A 284 1.13 -26.95 -18.21
CA ASP A 284 0.31 -27.30 -19.39
C ASP A 284 -0.91 -26.38 -19.56
N TYR A 285 -1.50 -25.92 -18.46
CA TYR A 285 -2.62 -25.00 -18.46
C TYR A 285 -2.16 -23.55 -18.58
N ALA A 286 -0.99 -23.21 -18.03
CA ALA A 286 -0.41 -21.88 -18.14
C ALA A 286 -0.25 -21.41 -19.60
N ASP A 287 0.13 -22.32 -20.51
CA ASP A 287 0.23 -22.02 -21.94
C ASP A 287 -1.14 -21.64 -22.54
N THR A 288 -2.23 -22.28 -22.08
CA THR A 288 -3.61 -21.97 -22.55
C THR A 288 -4.08 -20.59 -22.10
N LEU A 289 -3.54 -20.10 -20.98
CA LEU A 289 -3.75 -18.73 -20.50
C LEU A 289 -2.86 -17.71 -21.21
N GLY A 290 -1.95 -18.13 -22.08
CA GLY A 290 -0.99 -17.23 -22.73
C GLY A 290 0.13 -16.76 -21.79
N ILE A 291 0.38 -17.48 -20.69
CA ILE A 291 1.54 -17.23 -19.84
C ILE A 291 2.79 -17.69 -20.59
N ARG A 292 3.75 -16.80 -20.81
CA ARG A 292 4.98 -17.11 -21.56
C ARG A 292 6.22 -16.89 -20.72
N LYS A 293 7.23 -17.72 -20.95
CA LYS A 293 8.54 -17.58 -20.31
C LYS A 293 9.21 -16.28 -20.72
N VAL A 294 9.79 -15.58 -19.74
CA VAL A 294 10.64 -14.41 -19.98
C VAL A 294 11.98 -14.86 -20.53
N PHE A 295 12.47 -14.16 -21.54
CA PHE A 295 13.82 -14.35 -22.05
C PHE A 295 14.71 -13.15 -21.68
N TYR A 296 15.93 -13.46 -21.29
CA TYR A 296 16.88 -12.48 -20.79
C TYR A 296 17.91 -12.15 -21.86
N GLY A 297 18.26 -10.87 -21.99
CA GLY A 297 19.26 -10.44 -22.95
C GLY A 297 19.87 -9.07 -22.66
N ASN A 298 20.78 -8.65 -23.51
CA ASN A 298 21.40 -7.34 -23.43
C ASN A 298 20.37 -6.24 -23.74
N PRO A 299 20.41 -5.07 -23.10
CA PRO A 299 19.46 -3.98 -23.33
C PRO A 299 19.27 -3.61 -24.81
N GLU A 300 20.33 -3.68 -25.61
CA GLU A 300 20.32 -3.41 -27.05
C GLU A 300 19.40 -4.34 -27.83
N MET A 301 19.25 -5.59 -27.38
CA MET A 301 18.38 -6.58 -28.05
C MET A 301 16.93 -6.11 -28.12
N PHE A 302 16.47 -5.32 -27.14
CA PHE A 302 15.09 -4.86 -27.07
C PHE A 302 14.64 -4.09 -28.32
N GLY A 303 15.53 -3.32 -28.95
CA GLY A 303 15.23 -2.55 -30.14
C GLY A 303 14.95 -3.41 -31.38
N TYR A 304 15.41 -4.67 -31.37
CA TYR A 304 15.28 -5.61 -32.48
C TYR A 304 14.16 -6.62 -32.29
N LEU A 305 13.49 -6.62 -31.13
CA LEU A 305 12.38 -7.52 -30.85
C LEU A 305 11.12 -7.08 -31.58
N GLU A 306 10.32 -8.04 -32.02
CA GLU A 306 8.95 -7.80 -32.43
C GLU A 306 8.11 -7.32 -31.24
N ASP A 307 7.09 -6.50 -31.47
CA ASP A 307 6.27 -5.93 -30.39
C ASP A 307 5.63 -7.00 -29.49
N LYS A 308 5.27 -8.15 -30.07
CA LYS A 308 4.71 -9.30 -29.33
C LYS A 308 5.69 -9.95 -28.34
N ASP A 309 6.99 -9.73 -28.53
CA ASP A 309 8.05 -10.35 -27.72
C ASP A 309 8.68 -9.35 -26.74
N LYS A 310 8.55 -8.04 -27.01
CA LYS A 310 9.03 -6.97 -26.10
C LYS A 310 8.50 -7.10 -24.67
N ALA A 311 7.25 -7.52 -24.51
CA ALA A 311 6.63 -7.68 -23.19
C ALA A 311 7.26 -8.82 -22.35
N TYR A 312 7.91 -9.79 -23.01
CA TYR A 312 8.53 -10.97 -22.42
C TYR A 312 10.06 -10.86 -22.35
N PHE A 313 10.62 -9.71 -22.70
CA PHE A 313 12.04 -9.43 -22.55
C PHE A 313 12.35 -8.90 -21.14
N GLN A 314 13.45 -9.37 -20.57
CA GLN A 314 14.04 -8.80 -19.37
C GLN A 314 15.53 -8.53 -19.61
N SER A 315 16.00 -7.34 -19.25
CA SER A 315 17.44 -7.06 -19.29
C SER A 315 18.15 -7.93 -18.24
N ILE A 316 19.29 -8.51 -18.60
CA ILE A 316 20.18 -9.19 -17.64
C ILE A 316 20.69 -8.25 -16.54
N GLY A 317 20.55 -6.93 -16.74
CA GLY A 317 20.92 -5.89 -15.78
C GLY A 317 22.43 -5.64 -15.73
N THR A 318 22.82 -4.45 -15.26
CA THR A 318 24.22 -4.10 -14.96
C THR A 318 24.56 -4.20 -13.47
N LYS A 319 23.54 -4.18 -12.60
CA LYS A 319 23.69 -4.23 -11.12
C LYS A 319 22.78 -5.24 -10.43
N GLY A 320 21.73 -5.72 -11.09
CA GLY A 320 20.76 -6.68 -10.54
C GLY A 320 20.74 -7.95 -11.39
N PHE A 321 20.95 -9.10 -10.77
CA PHE A 321 20.92 -10.39 -11.43
C PHE A 321 19.51 -11.00 -11.34
N TRP A 322 18.70 -10.78 -12.38
CA TRP A 322 17.28 -11.17 -12.43
C TRP A 322 17.03 -12.59 -12.97
N MET A 323 18.05 -13.18 -13.62
CA MET A 323 17.97 -14.53 -14.20
C MET A 323 17.58 -15.65 -13.21
N PRO A 324 17.98 -15.61 -11.92
CA PRO A 324 17.62 -16.66 -10.97
C PRO A 324 16.11 -16.84 -10.80
N GLU A 325 15.29 -15.80 -11.05
CA GLU A 325 13.84 -15.87 -10.83
C GLU A 325 13.12 -16.82 -11.80
N LYS A 326 13.76 -17.18 -12.93
CA LYS A 326 13.18 -18.02 -14.00
C LYS A 326 11.74 -17.59 -14.33
N GLU A 327 11.59 -16.31 -14.63
CA GLU A 327 10.30 -15.61 -14.72
C GLU A 327 9.43 -16.06 -15.91
N TYR A 328 8.12 -16.05 -15.71
CA TYR A 328 7.07 -16.15 -16.73
C TYR A 328 6.12 -14.97 -16.56
N ARG A 329 5.48 -14.52 -17.64
CA ARG A 329 4.56 -13.38 -17.61
C ARG A 329 3.24 -13.69 -18.32
N HIS A 330 2.18 -13.11 -17.81
CA HIS A 330 0.92 -12.90 -18.52
C HIS A 330 0.69 -11.41 -18.70
N ILE A 331 0.29 -10.96 -19.89
CA ILE A 331 0.00 -9.55 -20.14
C ILE A 331 -1.46 -9.27 -19.82
N GLY A 332 -1.70 -8.30 -18.94
CA GLY A 332 -3.02 -8.03 -18.40
C GLY A 332 -3.40 -8.94 -17.23
N ALA A 333 -4.66 -8.82 -16.80
CA ALA A 333 -5.20 -9.58 -15.67
C ALA A 333 -5.49 -11.04 -16.04
N ILE A 334 -5.37 -11.94 -15.07
CA ILE A 334 -5.79 -13.34 -15.18
C ILE A 334 -7.03 -13.53 -14.34
N ASP A 335 -8.07 -14.11 -14.94
CA ASP A 335 -9.24 -14.61 -14.23
C ASP A 335 -8.99 -16.08 -13.84
N LEU A 336 -8.81 -16.30 -12.54
CA LEU A 336 -8.52 -17.61 -11.96
C LEU A 336 -9.74 -18.54 -11.96
N SER A 337 -10.96 -18.03 -12.19
CA SER A 337 -12.16 -18.87 -12.27
C SER A 337 -12.14 -19.82 -13.46
N PHE A 338 -11.33 -19.53 -14.48
CA PHE A 338 -11.11 -20.43 -15.61
C PHE A 338 -10.12 -21.55 -15.31
N VAL A 339 -9.28 -21.42 -14.27
CA VAL A 339 -8.26 -22.44 -13.95
C VAL A 339 -8.91 -23.62 -13.24
N PRO A 340 -8.83 -24.84 -13.79
CA PRO A 340 -9.38 -26.03 -13.13
C PRO A 340 -8.74 -26.25 -11.76
N ALA A 341 -9.54 -26.66 -10.76
CA ALA A 341 -9.09 -26.83 -9.39
C ALA A 341 -7.97 -27.89 -9.23
N ASP A 342 -7.90 -28.88 -10.13
CA ASP A 342 -6.82 -29.87 -10.16
C ASP A 342 -5.50 -29.32 -10.74
N ARG A 343 -5.56 -28.18 -11.45
CA ARG A 343 -4.45 -27.46 -12.10
C ARG A 343 -4.01 -26.20 -11.36
N MET A 344 -4.70 -25.85 -10.27
CA MET A 344 -4.31 -24.77 -9.37
C MET A 344 -3.95 -25.30 -7.98
N ALA A 345 -2.92 -24.72 -7.39
CA ALA A 345 -2.57 -24.97 -6.00
C ALA A 345 -2.22 -23.66 -5.30
N VAL A 346 -2.45 -23.61 -3.98
CA VAL A 346 -2.16 -22.45 -3.15
C VAL A 346 -1.08 -22.81 -2.15
N ILE A 347 -0.15 -21.88 -1.95
CA ILE A 347 0.91 -21.97 -0.95
C ILE A 347 0.64 -20.91 0.12
N VAL A 348 0.56 -21.33 1.38
CA VAL A 348 0.53 -20.46 2.56
C VAL A 348 1.84 -20.52 3.31
N GLY A 349 2.10 -19.53 4.16
CA GLY A 349 3.32 -19.50 4.96
C GLY A 349 3.30 -20.66 5.95
N LYS A 350 2.33 -20.65 6.86
CA LYS A 350 2.27 -21.55 8.02
C LYS A 350 1.14 -22.57 7.94
N PRO A 351 1.25 -23.73 8.62
CA PRO A 351 0.21 -24.76 8.58
C PRO A 351 -1.15 -24.31 9.13
N ASP A 352 -1.18 -23.43 10.14
CA ASP A 352 -2.41 -22.91 10.72
C ASP A 352 -3.18 -21.95 9.79
N GLU A 353 -2.53 -21.45 8.74
CA GLU A 353 -3.15 -20.59 7.73
C GLU A 353 -3.95 -21.39 6.68
N ILE A 354 -3.77 -22.72 6.61
CA ILE A 354 -4.49 -23.60 5.66
C ILE A 354 -6.00 -23.50 5.88
N GLU A 355 -6.46 -23.57 7.13
CA GLU A 355 -7.90 -23.54 7.44
C GLU A 355 -8.54 -22.20 7.05
N LYS A 356 -7.81 -21.08 7.21
CA LYS A 356 -8.29 -19.76 6.76
C LYS A 356 -8.45 -19.68 5.25
N VAL A 357 -7.56 -20.33 4.50
CA VAL A 357 -7.67 -20.39 3.03
C VAL A 357 -8.80 -21.34 2.61
N ARG A 358 -9.03 -22.43 3.34
CA ARG A 358 -10.14 -23.37 3.08
C ARG A 358 -11.51 -22.73 3.17
N GLU A 359 -11.69 -21.66 3.94
CA GLU A 359 -12.95 -20.92 3.99
C GLU A 359 -13.35 -20.30 2.64
N ILE A 360 -12.40 -20.11 1.71
CA ILE A 360 -12.63 -19.45 0.42
C ILE A 360 -12.11 -20.24 -0.79
N TYR A 361 -11.40 -21.35 -0.58
CA TYR A 361 -10.81 -22.15 -1.65
C TYR A 361 -10.78 -23.64 -1.32
N ASP A 362 -11.44 -24.45 -2.15
CA ASP A 362 -11.61 -25.89 -1.95
C ASP A 362 -10.53 -26.77 -2.62
N GLY A 363 -9.55 -26.14 -3.29
CA GLY A 363 -8.52 -26.88 -4.04
C GLY A 363 -7.31 -27.29 -3.20
N LYS A 364 -6.19 -27.58 -3.88
CA LYS A 364 -4.95 -28.01 -3.23
C LYS A 364 -4.30 -26.84 -2.48
N ILE A 365 -4.08 -26.99 -1.18
CA ILE A 365 -3.42 -25.98 -0.32
C ILE A 365 -2.24 -26.64 0.40
N PHE A 366 -1.09 -25.99 0.37
CA PHE A 366 0.16 -26.45 1.00
C PHE A 366 0.75 -25.35 1.89
N SER A 367 1.40 -25.73 2.98
CA SER A 367 2.20 -24.80 3.77
C SER A 367 3.67 -24.90 3.39
N LEU A 368 4.34 -23.75 3.26
CA LEU A 368 5.77 -23.67 2.99
C LEU A 368 6.62 -24.10 4.20
N TYR A 369 6.18 -23.78 5.41
CA TYR A 369 6.85 -24.19 6.65
C TYR A 369 6.39 -25.56 7.13
N ARG A 370 7.30 -26.28 7.80
CA ARG A 370 6.94 -27.55 8.47
C ARG A 370 5.98 -27.29 9.63
N GLN A 371 5.09 -28.25 9.86
CA GLN A 371 4.37 -28.36 11.13
C GLN A 371 5.39 -28.71 12.22
N THR A 372 5.62 -27.77 13.14
CA THR A 372 6.50 -27.95 14.30
C THR A 372 5.85 -28.82 15.36
#